data_AF-A0A527HKC7-F1
#
_entry.id   AF-A0A527HKC7-F1
#
_cell.length_a   1.000
_cell.length_b   1.000
_cell.length_c   1.000
_cell.angle_alpha   90.00
_cell.angle_beta   90.00
_cell.angle_gamma   90.00
#
_symmetry.space_group_name_H-M   'P 1'
#
loop_
_entity.id
_entity.type
_entity.pdbx_description
1 polymer ?
#
loop_
_entity_poly.entity_id
_entity_poly.type
_entity_poly.pdbx_seq_one_letter_code
_entity_poly.pdbx_strand_id
1 'polypeptide(L)'
;MKRAMLGMKRRSLGVKRSLACALLLAMTPLPAATANLVKTYSYFAIGGSTLDDIEAQLSKRGPEVKSTGNRHPGATQMAFTTRVSYAQTPSSCRIADAAVTVKVKVILPEWRRPRKADADVRLFWDTLSADIKRHEERHVEIAKNHGGELEEALNATYPQKNCDAAKAKAAAI
;
A
#
# COMPACT_ATOMS: atom_id res chain seq x y z
N MET A 1 -75.78 22.19 -37.86
CA MET A 1 -75.56 20.76 -38.17
C MET A 1 -74.14 20.57 -38.71
N LYS A 2 -73.43 19.59 -38.13
CA LYS A 2 -72.12 18.93 -38.41
C LYS A 2 -71.11 19.47 -39.47
N ARG A 3 -69.86 19.57 -38.97
CA ARG A 3 -68.53 19.12 -39.50
C ARG A 3 -68.02 19.80 -40.80
N ALA A 4 -66.72 20.00 -41.04
CA ALA A 4 -65.53 19.29 -40.57
C ALA A 4 -64.29 20.19 -40.52
N MET A 5 -63.34 19.83 -39.65
CA MET A 5 -61.96 20.32 -39.63
C MET A 5 -61.11 19.62 -40.69
N LEU A 6 -60.17 20.35 -41.31
CA LEU A 6 -58.82 19.85 -41.57
C LEU A 6 -57.85 21.03 -41.68
N GLY A 7 -57.00 21.22 -40.67
CA GLY A 7 -55.95 22.26 -40.66
C GLY A 7 -54.58 21.63 -40.73
N MET A 8 -53.82 21.92 -41.80
CA MET A 8 -52.45 21.45 -41.98
C MET A 8 -51.46 22.61 -41.77
N LYS A 9 -50.72 22.52 -40.66
CA LYS A 9 -49.27 22.76 -40.49
C LYS A 9 -48.65 24.06 -41.04
N ARG A 10 -48.08 24.86 -40.12
CA ARG A 10 -46.80 25.54 -40.32
C ARG A 10 -45.86 25.24 -39.15
N ARG A 11 -44.61 24.89 -39.49
CA ARG A 11 -43.52 24.62 -38.55
C ARG A 11 -42.99 25.96 -38.00
N SER A 12 -42.80 26.04 -36.69
CA SER A 12 -41.78 26.91 -36.08
C SER A 12 -40.90 26.03 -35.18
N LEU A 13 -39.57 26.14 -35.32
CA LEU A 13 -38.65 25.59 -34.33
C LEU A 13 -38.67 26.54 -33.13
N GLY A 14 -39.44 26.18 -32.11
CA GLY A 14 -39.39 26.83 -30.81
C GLY A 14 -38.14 26.42 -30.05
N VAL A 15 -37.37 27.40 -29.58
CA VAL A 15 -36.39 27.28 -28.50
C VAL A 15 -37.09 26.64 -27.31
N LYS A 16 -36.81 25.36 -27.04
CA LYS A 16 -37.27 24.68 -25.83
C LYS A 16 -36.29 25.02 -24.71
N ARG A 17 -36.79 25.77 -23.73
CA ARG A 17 -36.17 25.98 -22.42
C ARG A 17 -35.99 24.63 -21.73
N SER A 18 -34.86 23.96 -21.96
CA SER A 18 -34.47 22.78 -21.18
C SER A 18 -33.48 23.25 -20.11
N LEU A 19 -34.01 23.53 -18.92
CA LEU A 19 -33.23 23.55 -17.69
C LEU A 19 -32.69 22.13 -17.47
N ALA A 20 -31.47 21.88 -17.91
CA ALA A 20 -30.71 20.70 -17.51
C ALA A 20 -29.80 21.11 -16.35
N CYS A 21 -30.22 20.76 -15.13
CA CYS A 21 -29.40 20.83 -13.92
C CYS A 21 -28.08 20.08 -14.15
N ALA A 22 -26.97 20.81 -14.24
CA ALA A 22 -25.64 20.24 -14.10
C ALA A 22 -25.43 19.83 -12.64
N LEU A 23 -25.79 18.59 -12.30
CA LEU A 23 -25.45 17.98 -11.02
C LEU A 23 -23.97 17.57 -11.07
N LEU A 24 -23.08 18.53 -10.83
CA LEU A 24 -21.66 18.26 -10.58
C LEU A 24 -21.58 17.55 -9.22
N LEU A 25 -21.50 16.22 -9.24
CA LEU A 25 -21.22 15.41 -8.07
C LEU A 25 -19.79 15.73 -7.62
N ALA A 26 -19.64 16.65 -6.67
CA ALA A 26 -18.37 16.93 -6.03
C ALA A 26 -17.97 15.72 -5.17
N MET A 27 -17.29 14.74 -5.78
CA MET A 27 -16.61 13.69 -5.04
C MET A 27 -15.41 14.33 -4.33
N THR A 28 -15.60 14.74 -3.08
CA THR A 28 -14.48 15.10 -2.22
C THR A 28 -13.71 13.81 -1.93
N PRO A 29 -12.42 13.70 -2.31
CA PRO A 29 -11.63 12.53 -1.95
C PRO A 29 -11.54 12.47 -0.42
N LEU A 30 -11.98 11.35 0.16
CA LEU A 30 -11.71 11.06 1.56
C LEU A 30 -10.18 10.88 1.71
N PRO A 31 -9.54 11.48 2.72
CA PRO A 31 -8.14 11.21 2.99
C PRO A 31 -8.00 9.71 3.29
N ALA A 32 -7.21 9.01 2.46
CA ALA A 32 -6.84 7.63 2.74
C ALA A 32 -5.99 7.65 4.02
N ALA A 33 -6.43 6.91 5.05
CA ALA A 33 -5.61 6.68 6.23
C ALA A 33 -4.37 5.91 5.79
N THR A 34 -3.19 6.51 5.93
CA THR A 34 -1.92 5.84 5.63
C THR A 34 -1.22 5.55 6.93
N ALA A 35 -0.94 4.27 7.20
CA ALA A 35 -0.16 3.90 8.37
C ALA A 35 1.19 4.62 8.40
N ASN A 36 1.67 4.87 9.63
CA ASN A 36 2.97 5.46 9.87
C ASN A 36 4.06 4.48 9.43
N LEU A 37 4.82 4.81 8.39
CA LEU A 37 5.92 3.97 7.90
C LEU A 37 7.26 4.46 8.45
N VAL A 38 7.98 3.61 9.17
CA VAL A 38 9.38 3.82 9.57
C VAL A 38 10.24 2.85 8.78
N LYS A 39 10.97 3.36 7.78
CA LYS A 39 11.80 2.55 6.88
C LYS A 39 13.28 2.75 7.16
N THR A 40 14.04 1.65 7.18
CA THR A 40 15.50 1.63 7.31
C THR A 40 16.12 0.71 6.27
N TYR A 41 17.39 0.95 5.93
CA TYR A 41 18.18 0.08 5.08
C TYR A 41 19.36 -0.50 5.84
N SER A 42 19.77 -1.69 5.44
CA SER A 42 21.04 -2.28 5.80
C SER A 42 21.60 -3.05 4.61
N TYR A 43 22.91 -3.23 4.61
CA TYR A 43 23.61 -3.81 3.47
C TYR A 43 24.48 -4.99 3.92
N PHE A 44 24.59 -5.99 3.06
CA PHE A 44 25.58 -7.05 3.20
C PHE A 44 26.54 -7.02 2.02
N ALA A 45 27.83 -7.09 2.33
CA ALA A 45 28.86 -7.00 1.31
C ALA A 45 29.00 -8.31 0.54
N ILE A 46 29.04 -8.21 -0.79
CA ILE A 46 29.44 -9.30 -1.69
C ILE A 46 30.69 -8.91 -2.48
N GLY A 47 31.50 -9.89 -2.84
CA GLY A 47 32.66 -9.73 -3.73
C GLY A 47 32.43 -10.44 -5.06
N GLY A 48 33.50 -10.66 -5.82
CA GLY A 48 33.44 -11.40 -7.09
C GLY A 48 33.75 -10.56 -8.30
N SER A 49 34.35 -11.19 -9.30
CA SER A 49 34.67 -10.56 -10.60
C SER A 49 33.92 -11.19 -11.77
N THR A 50 33.24 -12.31 -11.57
CA THR A 50 32.42 -13.01 -12.58
C THR A 50 30.94 -13.07 -12.14
N LEU A 51 30.04 -13.44 -13.06
CA LEU A 51 28.62 -13.64 -12.73
C LEU A 51 28.45 -14.77 -11.70
N ASP A 52 29.15 -15.89 -11.88
CA ASP A 52 29.13 -17.04 -10.96
C ASP A 52 29.60 -16.66 -9.55
N ASP A 53 30.64 -15.80 -9.45
CA ASP A 53 31.07 -15.30 -8.15
C ASP A 53 29.95 -14.51 -7.45
N ILE A 54 29.26 -13.64 -8.20
CA ILE A 54 28.18 -12.81 -7.67
C ILE A 54 27.04 -13.70 -7.17
N GLU A 55 26.60 -14.67 -7.97
CA GLU A 55 25.56 -15.61 -7.59
C GLU A 55 25.95 -16.41 -6.34
N ALA A 56 27.16 -16.98 -6.32
CA ALA A 56 27.65 -17.73 -5.18
C ALA A 56 27.73 -16.87 -3.90
N GLN A 57 28.14 -15.60 -4.02
CA GLN A 57 28.19 -14.69 -2.87
C GLN A 57 26.79 -14.31 -2.38
N LEU A 58 25.82 -14.09 -3.28
CA LEU A 58 24.43 -13.81 -2.91
C LEU A 58 23.82 -15.01 -2.17
N SER A 59 23.96 -16.23 -2.70
CA SER A 59 23.46 -17.44 -2.05
C SER A 59 24.16 -17.72 -0.72
N LYS A 60 25.44 -17.38 -0.58
CA LYS A 60 26.19 -17.61 0.66
C LYS A 60 25.95 -16.56 1.74
N ARG A 61 25.81 -15.28 1.35
CA ARG A 61 25.79 -14.15 2.28
C ARG A 61 24.43 -13.48 2.44
N GLY A 62 23.51 -13.76 1.54
CA GLY A 62 22.16 -13.22 1.56
C GLY A 62 21.44 -13.51 2.87
N PRO A 63 20.49 -12.65 3.30
CA PRO A 63 19.68 -12.91 4.48
C PRO A 63 18.93 -14.24 4.38
N GLU A 64 18.84 -14.95 5.51
CA GLU A 64 17.96 -16.10 5.66
C GLU A 64 16.55 -15.63 5.96
N VAL A 65 15.57 -16.19 5.25
CA VAL A 65 14.16 -15.95 5.51
C VAL A 65 13.55 -17.26 6.01
N LYS A 66 12.99 -17.23 7.24
CA LYS A 66 12.52 -18.42 7.95
C LYS A 66 11.51 -19.27 7.17
N SER A 67 10.74 -18.65 6.28
CA SER A 67 9.71 -19.32 5.49
C SER A 67 10.24 -20.27 4.43
N THR A 68 11.47 -20.07 3.94
CA THR A 68 12.03 -20.86 2.83
C THR A 68 13.23 -21.71 3.22
N GLY A 69 13.87 -21.44 4.36
CA GLY A 69 15.12 -22.10 4.79
C GLY A 69 16.36 -21.76 3.96
N ASN A 70 16.18 -21.00 2.86
CA ASN A 70 17.23 -20.57 1.94
C ASN A 70 17.60 -19.10 2.17
N ARG A 71 18.80 -18.74 1.70
CA ARG A 71 19.26 -17.35 1.62
C ARG A 71 18.75 -16.68 0.34
N HIS A 72 18.48 -15.39 0.44
CA HIS A 72 17.90 -14.61 -0.65
C HIS A 72 18.82 -13.46 -1.06
N PRO A 73 18.78 -13.02 -2.33
CA PRO A 73 19.57 -11.87 -2.79
C PRO A 73 19.23 -10.53 -2.10
N GLY A 74 18.08 -10.44 -1.44
CA GLY A 74 17.63 -9.34 -0.59
C GLY A 74 16.59 -9.84 0.41
N ALA A 75 16.20 -9.00 1.37
CA ALA A 75 15.03 -9.30 2.19
C ALA A 75 14.42 -8.03 2.79
N THR A 76 13.12 -8.08 3.04
CA THR A 76 12.38 -7.05 3.75
C THR A 76 11.80 -7.63 5.03
N GLN A 77 12.26 -7.13 6.17
CA GLN A 77 11.75 -7.48 7.49
C GLN A 77 10.80 -6.40 7.97
N MET A 78 9.67 -6.78 8.56
CA MET A 78 8.65 -5.83 8.99
C MET A 78 8.00 -6.22 10.32
N ALA A 79 7.53 -5.21 11.04
CA ALA A 79 6.71 -5.36 12.23
C ALA A 79 5.61 -4.30 12.25
N PHE A 80 4.40 -4.72 12.62
CA PHE A 80 3.24 -3.85 12.80
C PHE A 80 3.07 -3.56 14.28
N THR A 81 2.79 -2.30 14.62
CA THR A 81 2.44 -1.89 15.98
C THR A 81 1.18 -1.05 15.90
N THR A 82 0.13 -1.51 16.59
CA THR A 82 -1.16 -0.84 16.62
C THR A 82 -1.38 -0.21 17.98
N ARG A 83 -1.76 1.07 18.00
CA ARG A 83 -2.22 1.78 19.20
C ARG A 83 -3.69 2.11 19.02
N VAL A 84 -4.51 1.75 20.01
CA VAL A 84 -5.95 1.98 19.97
C VAL A 84 -6.36 2.71 21.25
N SER A 85 -7.08 3.81 21.09
CA SER A 85 -7.71 4.53 22.19
C SER A 85 -9.22 4.30 22.17
N TYR A 86 -9.85 4.40 23.35
CA TYR A 86 -11.26 4.09 23.53
C TYR A 86 -11.97 5.25 24.20
N ALA A 87 -13.21 5.53 23.79
CA ALA A 87 -14.10 6.49 24.43
C ALA A 87 -15.32 5.77 24.98
N GLN A 88 -15.54 5.88 26.30
CA GLN A 88 -16.63 5.23 27.02
C GLN A 88 -17.74 6.22 27.35
N THR A 89 -18.98 5.76 27.21
CA THR A 89 -20.20 6.37 27.75
C THR A 89 -20.86 5.40 28.74
N PRO A 90 -21.90 5.80 29.49
CA PRO A 90 -22.60 4.88 30.39
C PRO A 90 -23.21 3.64 29.69
N SER A 91 -23.52 3.73 28.41
CA SER A 91 -24.20 2.67 27.64
C SER A 91 -23.37 2.07 26.50
N SER A 92 -22.17 2.59 26.22
CA SER A 92 -21.35 2.12 25.10
C SER A 92 -19.87 2.43 25.26
N CYS A 93 -19.03 1.77 24.45
CA CYS A 93 -17.64 2.14 24.26
C CYS A 93 -17.25 1.95 22.80
N ARG A 94 -16.57 2.94 22.23
CA ARG A 94 -16.09 2.90 20.84
C ARG A 94 -14.58 3.05 20.79
N ILE A 95 -14.00 2.65 19.66
CA ILE A 95 -12.64 3.08 19.30
C ILE A 95 -12.70 4.60 19.05
N ALA A 96 -11.89 5.35 19.77
CA ALA A 96 -11.80 6.80 19.65
C ALA A 96 -10.85 7.20 18.52
N ASP A 97 -9.72 6.49 18.45
CA ASP A 97 -8.67 6.64 17.46
C ASP A 97 -7.85 5.34 17.41
N ALA A 98 -7.39 4.97 16.23
CA ALA A 98 -6.44 3.90 16.00
C ALA A 98 -5.31 4.40 15.11
N ALA A 99 -4.08 4.06 15.50
CA ALA A 99 -2.88 4.39 14.75
C ALA A 99 -2.02 3.13 14.56
N VAL A 100 -1.71 2.80 13.31
CA VAL A 100 -0.83 1.70 12.93
C VAL A 100 0.52 2.26 12.52
N THR A 101 1.59 1.64 13.04
CA THR A 101 2.98 1.90 12.63
C THR A 101 3.58 0.66 12.02
N VAL A 102 4.07 0.77 10.80
CA VAL A 102 4.81 -0.27 10.10
C VAL A 102 6.29 0.06 10.17
N LYS A 103 7.06 -0.75 10.91
CA LYS A 103 8.52 -0.65 10.96
C LYS A 103 9.10 -1.62 9.96
N VAL A 104 9.91 -1.12 9.02
CA VAL A 104 10.48 -1.91 7.94
C VAL A 104 12.00 -1.76 7.90
N LYS A 105 12.69 -2.89 7.74
CA LYS A 105 14.12 -2.97 7.50
C LYS A 105 14.36 -3.69 6.18
N VAL A 106 14.86 -2.95 5.20
CA VAL A 106 15.24 -3.47 3.88
C VAL A 106 16.71 -3.88 3.92
N ILE A 107 17.01 -5.10 3.50
CA ILE A 107 18.35 -5.70 3.50
C ILE A 107 18.76 -5.90 2.04
N LEU A 108 19.78 -5.18 1.58
CA LEU A 108 20.24 -5.19 0.20
C LEU A 108 21.69 -5.67 0.07
N PRO A 109 22.08 -6.27 -1.06
CA PRO A 109 23.47 -6.59 -1.31
C PRO A 109 24.22 -5.33 -1.74
N GLU A 110 25.48 -5.22 -1.33
CA GLU A 110 26.40 -4.17 -1.76
C GLU A 110 27.65 -4.80 -2.36
N TRP A 111 27.91 -4.52 -3.64
CA TRP A 111 29.05 -5.11 -4.33
C TRP A 111 30.34 -4.35 -4.07
N ARG A 112 31.27 -5.03 -3.39
CA ARG A 112 32.67 -4.61 -3.25
C ARG A 112 33.41 -4.92 -4.54
N ARG A 113 33.13 -4.11 -5.55
CA ARG A 113 33.60 -4.28 -6.92
C ARG A 113 35.14 -4.30 -7.02
N PRO A 114 35.74 -5.35 -7.61
CA PRO A 114 37.16 -5.35 -7.97
C PRO A 114 37.48 -4.30 -9.03
N ARG A 115 38.67 -3.68 -8.97
CA ARG A 115 39.08 -2.62 -9.93
C ARG A 115 39.04 -3.03 -11.40
N LYS A 116 39.23 -4.33 -11.69
CA LYS A 116 39.30 -4.90 -13.04
C LYS A 116 38.08 -5.76 -13.40
N ALA A 117 36.93 -5.53 -12.76
CA ALA A 117 35.71 -6.25 -13.13
C ALA A 117 35.31 -5.89 -14.57
N ASP A 118 34.98 -6.92 -15.37
CA ASP A 118 34.60 -6.77 -16.77
C ASP A 118 33.34 -5.90 -16.92
N ALA A 119 33.21 -5.24 -18.07
CA ALA A 119 32.10 -4.32 -18.34
C ALA A 119 30.73 -5.02 -18.23
N ASP A 120 30.64 -6.26 -18.73
CA ASP A 120 29.40 -7.04 -18.72
C ASP A 120 28.97 -7.42 -17.30
N VAL A 121 29.93 -7.77 -16.43
CA VAL A 121 29.67 -8.08 -15.01
C VAL A 121 29.14 -6.84 -14.29
N ARG A 122 29.67 -5.65 -14.63
CA ARG A 122 29.20 -4.38 -14.06
C ARG A 122 27.78 -4.06 -14.50
N LEU A 123 27.48 -4.18 -15.80
CA LEU A 123 26.14 -3.97 -16.34
C LEU A 123 25.12 -4.94 -15.71
N PHE A 124 25.51 -6.20 -15.57
CA PHE A 124 24.71 -7.22 -14.90
C PHE A 124 24.42 -6.83 -13.45
N TRP A 125 25.44 -6.45 -12.68
CA TRP A 125 25.27 -6.02 -11.29
C TRP A 125 24.35 -4.81 -11.15
N ASP A 126 24.55 -3.78 -11.99
CA ASP A 126 23.74 -2.56 -11.92
C ASP A 126 22.25 -2.87 -12.19
N THR A 127 21.97 -3.78 -13.12
CA THR A 127 20.61 -4.25 -13.42
C THR A 127 20.04 -5.09 -12.27
N LEU A 128 20.80 -6.09 -11.81
CA LEU A 128 20.37 -7.02 -10.75
C LEU A 128 20.11 -6.29 -9.43
N SER A 129 21.02 -5.42 -9.01
CA SER A 129 20.89 -4.68 -7.74
C SER A 129 19.70 -3.72 -7.74
N ALA A 130 19.42 -3.07 -8.87
CA ALA A 130 18.22 -2.28 -9.06
C ALA A 130 16.95 -3.13 -9.01
N ASP A 131 16.99 -4.34 -9.59
CA ASP A 131 15.88 -5.29 -9.58
C ASP A 131 15.56 -5.80 -8.17
N ILE A 132 16.59 -6.24 -7.43
CA ILE A 132 16.49 -6.65 -6.03
C ILE A 132 15.90 -5.51 -5.20
N LYS A 133 16.43 -4.29 -5.32
CA LYS A 133 15.89 -3.14 -4.57
C LYS A 133 14.42 -2.91 -4.90
N ARG A 134 14.04 -2.95 -6.17
CA ARG A 134 12.64 -2.75 -6.58
C ARG A 134 11.73 -3.85 -6.02
N HIS A 135 12.19 -5.10 -6.02
CA HIS A 135 11.47 -6.23 -5.43
C HIS A 135 11.25 -6.01 -3.93
N GLU A 136 12.29 -5.64 -3.19
CA GLU A 136 12.18 -5.39 -1.76
C GLU A 136 11.30 -4.19 -1.42
N GLU A 137 11.40 -3.10 -2.18
CA GLU A 137 10.53 -1.92 -1.99
C GLU A 137 9.07 -2.23 -2.25
N ARG A 138 8.76 -3.19 -3.14
CA ARG A 138 7.37 -3.62 -3.34
C ARG A 138 6.78 -4.24 -2.07
N HIS A 139 7.56 -4.98 -1.29
CA HIS A 139 7.11 -5.49 0.02
C HIS A 139 6.84 -4.36 1.01
N VAL A 140 7.66 -3.31 1.00
CA VAL A 140 7.43 -2.11 1.83
C VAL A 140 6.06 -1.49 1.51
N GLU A 141 5.76 -1.30 0.22
CA GLU A 141 4.50 -0.67 -0.18
C GLU A 141 3.29 -1.54 0.15
N ILE A 142 3.38 -2.87 -0.06
CA ILE A 142 2.32 -3.81 0.35
C ILE A 142 2.08 -3.72 1.86
N ALA A 143 3.14 -3.71 2.66
CA ALA A 143 3.04 -3.63 4.12
C ALA A 143 2.43 -2.30 4.58
N LYS A 144 2.81 -1.18 3.96
CA LYS A 144 2.26 0.15 4.26
C LYS A 144 0.77 0.22 3.94
N ASN A 145 0.37 -0.28 2.78
CA ASN A 145 -1.03 -0.30 2.37
C ASN A 145 -1.88 -1.14 3.33
N HIS A 146 -1.40 -2.34 3.66
CA HIS A 146 -2.09 -3.19 4.64
C HIS A 146 -2.19 -2.55 6.03
N GLY A 147 -1.15 -1.82 6.46
CA GLY A 147 -1.22 -1.05 7.69
C GLY A 147 -2.32 0.02 7.66
N GLY A 148 -2.50 0.69 6.52
CA GLY A 148 -3.57 1.67 6.32
C GLY A 148 -4.96 1.02 6.35
N GLU A 149 -5.12 -0.13 5.68
CA GLU A 149 -6.36 -0.93 5.71
C GLU A 149 -6.73 -1.36 7.15
N LEU A 150 -5.74 -1.79 7.94
CA LEU A 150 -5.94 -2.14 9.35
C LEU A 150 -6.38 -0.93 10.18
N GLU A 151 -5.75 0.23 9.98
CA GLU A 151 -6.11 1.48 10.66
C GLU A 151 -7.54 1.92 10.32
N GLU A 152 -7.92 1.84 9.05
CA GLU A 152 -9.28 2.13 8.58
C GLU A 152 -10.30 1.17 9.20
N ALA A 153 -10.03 -0.14 9.18
CA ALA A 153 -10.94 -1.15 9.75
C ALA A 153 -11.16 -0.95 11.25
N LEU A 154 -10.11 -0.61 12.00
CA LEU A 154 -10.21 -0.29 13.42
C LEU A 154 -11.08 0.96 13.65
N ASN A 155 -10.82 2.04 12.92
CA ASN A 155 -11.56 3.29 13.06
C ASN A 155 -13.02 3.19 12.60
N ALA A 156 -13.33 2.28 11.66
CA ALA A 156 -14.70 2.00 11.19
C ALA A 156 -15.53 1.12 12.16
N THR A 157 -14.94 0.65 13.25
CA THR A 157 -15.64 -0.25 14.20
C THR A 157 -16.79 0.48 14.92
N TYR A 158 -18.00 -0.07 14.79
CA TYR A 158 -19.17 0.43 15.51
C TYR A 158 -18.99 0.37 17.03
N PRO A 159 -19.60 1.31 17.80
CA PRO A 159 -19.61 1.26 19.25
C PRO A 159 -20.10 -0.10 19.78
N GLN A 160 -19.40 -0.61 20.80
CA GLN A 160 -19.74 -1.84 21.50
C GLN A 160 -20.41 -1.52 22.85
N LYS A 161 -21.01 -2.53 23.48
CA LYS A 161 -21.72 -2.39 24.77
C LYS A 161 -20.85 -1.84 25.90
N ASN A 162 -19.55 -2.16 25.89
CA ASN A 162 -18.57 -1.74 26.89
C ASN A 162 -17.15 -1.86 26.31
N CYS A 163 -16.13 -1.36 27.02
CA CYS A 163 -14.78 -1.31 26.48
C CYS A 163 -14.10 -2.67 26.37
N ASP A 164 -14.50 -3.67 27.17
CA ASP A 164 -13.97 -5.03 27.02
C ASP A 164 -14.45 -5.66 25.71
N ALA A 165 -15.73 -5.45 25.35
CA ALA A 165 -16.25 -5.84 24.05
C ALA A 165 -15.59 -5.06 22.90
N ALA A 166 -15.33 -3.75 23.07
CA ALA A 166 -14.59 -2.95 22.09
C ALA A 166 -13.16 -3.45 21.86
N LYS A 167 -12.43 -3.78 22.94
CA LYS A 167 -11.08 -4.37 22.87
C LYS A 167 -11.08 -5.74 22.22
N ALA A 168 -12.03 -6.60 22.59
CA ALA A 168 -12.18 -7.92 21.96
C ALA A 168 -12.49 -7.79 20.47
N LYS A 169 -13.32 -6.81 20.08
CA LYS A 169 -13.62 -6.52 18.68
C LYS A 169 -12.38 -6.01 17.93
N ALA A 170 -11.63 -5.08 18.52
CA ALA A 170 -10.38 -4.56 17.95
C ALA A 170 -9.32 -5.65 17.75
N ALA A 171 -9.19 -6.58 18.70
CA ALA A 171 -8.23 -7.68 18.64
C ALA A 171 -8.58 -8.78 17.62
N ALA A 172 -9.83 -8.78 17.12
CA ALA A 172 -10.32 -9.72 16.12
C ALA A 172 -10.26 -9.18 14.68
N ILE A 173 -9.77 -7.94 14.52
CA ILE A 173 -9.44 -7.32 13.23
C ILE A 173 -7.97 -7.63 12.95
#